data_AF-A2BM51-F1
#
_entry.id   AF-A2BM51-F1
#
_cell.length_a   1.000
_cell.length_b   1.000
_cell.length_c   1.000
_cell.angle_alpha   90.00
_cell.angle_beta   90.00
_cell.angle_gamma   90.00
#
_symmetry.space_group_name_H-M   'P 1'
#
loop_
_entity.id
_entity.type
_entity.pdbx_description
1 polymer ?
#
loop_
_entity_poly.entity_id
_entity_poly.type
_entity_poly.pdbx_seq_one_letter_code
_entity_poly.pdbx_strand_id
1 'polypeptide(L)'
;MASTLKTKRIDFLRHIVNRILASPDAPRQYVDDIRKMIGRAEDKYRFNVFGGDVRRLADYLHSKDFDDLLTLVKTDKSGEALRILKKILEEARKAYSDIPEVIEAIEARLREIEKGEKASVEELLEAAMSVLRELEKKGFRLELKTDEKFIKITYDGKLEAKLAYDQKRNSFILEYTVKSRQEFPSAAEAREFVTRKLLEVLKR
;
A
#
# COMPACT_ATOMS: atom_id res chain seq x y z
N MET A 1 34.09 -5.05 35.84
CA MET A 1 32.78 -4.58 36.33
C MET A 1 31.94 -4.20 35.11
N ALA A 2 31.09 -5.10 34.63
CA ALA A 2 30.21 -4.82 33.50
C ALA A 2 28.96 -4.11 34.02
N SER A 3 28.76 -2.85 33.64
CA SER A 3 27.56 -2.10 33.99
C SER A 3 26.37 -2.71 33.26
N THR A 4 25.46 -3.29 34.02
CA THR A 4 24.18 -3.80 33.55
C THR A 4 23.33 -2.60 33.13
N LEU A 5 23.36 -2.24 31.85
CA LEU A 5 22.38 -1.33 31.28
C LEU A 5 21.00 -1.97 31.44
N LYS A 6 20.26 -1.51 32.43
CA LYS A 6 18.88 -1.87 32.71
C LYS A 6 18.01 -1.16 31.66
N THR A 7 18.18 -1.50 30.38
CA THR A 7 17.36 -0.95 29.30
C THR A 7 15.93 -1.40 29.58
N LYS A 8 15.05 -0.43 29.82
CA LYS A 8 13.62 -0.68 29.94
C LYS A 8 13.22 -1.45 28.69
N ARG A 9 12.87 -2.73 28.82
CA ARG A 9 12.58 -3.62 27.67
C ARG A 9 11.29 -3.16 27.00
N ILE A 10 11.41 -2.20 26.07
CA ILE A 10 10.27 -1.66 25.33
C ILE A 10 9.89 -2.68 24.25
N ASP A 11 8.81 -3.41 24.50
CA ASP A 11 8.17 -4.29 23.51
C ASP A 11 7.53 -3.50 22.35
N PHE A 12 7.79 -3.93 21.11
CA PHE A 12 7.36 -3.21 19.91
C PHE A 12 5.83 -3.18 19.78
N LEU A 13 5.17 -4.35 19.82
CA LEU A 13 3.73 -4.41 19.70
C LEU A 13 3.04 -3.79 20.92
N ARG A 14 3.44 -4.18 22.14
CA ARG A 14 2.71 -3.81 23.37
C ARG A 14 2.89 -2.34 23.75
N HIS A 15 4.12 -1.81 23.66
CA HIS A 15 4.40 -0.47 24.19
C HIS A 15 4.43 0.62 23.12
N ILE A 16 4.68 0.27 21.85
CA ILE A 16 4.74 1.24 20.75
C ILE A 16 3.46 1.15 19.92
N VAL A 17 3.25 0.04 19.23
CA VAL A 17 2.16 -0.12 18.26
C VAL A 17 0.81 0.04 18.93
N ASN A 18 0.51 -0.73 19.98
CA ASN A 18 -0.79 -0.67 20.65
C ASN A 18 -1.08 0.70 21.24
N ARG A 19 -0.07 1.39 21.79
CA ARG A 19 -0.21 2.75 22.31
C ARG A 19 -0.60 3.74 21.21
N ILE A 20 0.02 3.64 20.03
CA ILE A 20 -0.26 4.52 18.90
C ILE A 20 -1.62 4.20 18.27
N LEU A 21 -1.94 2.91 18.12
CA LEU A 21 -3.23 2.47 17.58
C LEU A 21 -4.40 2.73 18.53
N ALA A 22 -4.16 2.91 19.82
CA ALA A 22 -5.18 3.33 20.80
C ALA A 22 -5.43 4.85 20.80
N SER A 23 -4.64 5.64 20.06
CA SER A 23 -4.84 7.09 20.01
C SER A 23 -6.14 7.46 19.26
N PRO A 24 -6.79 8.58 19.62
CA PRO A 24 -8.02 9.02 18.96
C PRO A 24 -7.86 9.25 17.44
N ASP A 25 -6.64 9.56 17.00
CA ASP A 25 -6.28 9.86 15.61
C ASP A 25 -5.97 8.59 14.79
N ALA A 26 -6.12 7.40 15.38
CA ALA A 26 -5.87 6.14 14.69
C ALA A 26 -7.04 5.78 13.75
N PRO A 27 -6.76 5.33 12.52
CA PRO A 27 -7.79 5.04 11.54
C PRO A 27 -8.51 3.75 11.92
N ARG A 28 -9.68 3.89 12.55
CA ARG A 28 -10.42 2.78 13.17
C ARG A 28 -10.63 1.58 12.25
N GLN A 29 -10.78 1.83 10.95
CA GLN A 29 -10.96 0.79 9.93
C GLN A 29 -9.72 -0.12 9.78
N TYR A 30 -8.51 0.41 9.96
CA TYR A 30 -7.26 -0.32 9.72
C TYR A 30 -6.56 -0.76 11.01
N VAL A 31 -6.99 -0.26 12.18
CA VAL A 31 -6.37 -0.55 13.49
C VAL A 31 -6.23 -2.05 13.75
N ASP A 32 -7.30 -2.81 13.54
CA ASP A 32 -7.29 -4.25 13.84
C ASP A 32 -6.44 -5.04 12.85
N ASP A 33 -6.43 -4.66 11.58
CA ASP A 33 -5.62 -5.33 10.56
C ASP A 33 -4.13 -5.04 10.75
N ILE A 34 -3.76 -3.78 10.99
CA ILE A 34 -2.37 -3.39 11.32
C ILE A 34 -1.90 -4.16 12.55
N ARG A 35 -2.72 -4.19 13.62
CA ARG A 35 -2.38 -4.92 14.85
C ARG A 35 -2.18 -6.41 14.60
N LYS A 36 -3.08 -7.05 13.84
CA LYS A 36 -3.00 -8.48 13.51
C LYS A 36 -1.77 -8.81 12.66
N MET A 37 -1.47 -8.00 11.64
CA MET A 37 -0.31 -8.22 10.77
C MET A 37 0.99 -8.11 11.56
N ILE A 38 1.14 -7.05 12.36
CA ILE A 38 2.33 -6.88 13.21
C ILE A 38 2.42 -7.98 14.27
N GLY A 39 1.30 -8.39 14.88
CA GLY A 39 1.29 -9.49 15.86
C GLY A 39 1.75 -10.82 15.26
N ARG A 40 1.27 -11.18 14.07
CA ARG A 40 1.72 -12.38 13.36
C ARG A 40 3.21 -12.31 13.01
N ALA A 41 3.68 -11.12 12.61
CA ALA A 41 5.10 -10.91 12.36
C ALA A 41 5.93 -11.03 13.65
N GLU A 42 5.48 -10.48 14.77
CA GLU A 42 6.16 -10.60 16.05
C GLU A 42 6.34 -12.06 16.47
N ASP A 43 5.32 -12.89 16.29
CA ASP A 43 5.40 -14.32 16.57
C ASP A 43 6.37 -15.05 15.62
N LYS A 44 6.33 -14.72 14.33
CA LYS A 44 7.16 -15.33 13.28
C LYS A 44 8.64 -14.97 13.41
N TYR A 45 8.95 -13.69 13.57
CA TYR A 45 10.32 -13.17 13.65
C TYR A 45 10.85 -13.11 15.09
N ARG A 46 9.99 -13.33 16.10
CA ARG A 46 10.35 -13.34 17.52
C ARG A 46 11.12 -12.09 17.96
N PHE A 47 10.63 -10.91 17.58
CA PHE A 47 11.24 -9.62 17.96
C PHE A 47 10.69 -9.02 19.26
N ASN A 48 9.84 -9.75 19.99
CA ASN A 48 9.35 -9.32 21.29
C ASN A 48 10.44 -9.38 22.39
N VAL A 49 10.22 -8.65 23.47
CA VAL A 49 11.16 -8.62 24.61
C VAL A 49 11.01 -9.79 25.59
N PHE A 50 9.95 -10.60 25.41
CA PHE A 50 9.52 -11.68 26.29
C PHE A 50 9.86 -13.05 25.70
N GLY A 51 11.16 -13.32 25.52
CA GLY A 51 11.66 -14.58 24.96
C GLY A 51 12.06 -14.49 23.48
N GLY A 52 11.97 -13.30 22.88
CA GLY A 52 12.55 -12.97 21.59
C GLY A 52 13.81 -12.11 21.68
N ASP A 53 14.21 -11.56 20.52
CA ASP A 53 15.30 -10.60 20.38
C ASP A 53 14.83 -9.41 19.52
N VAL A 54 14.78 -8.22 20.14
CA VAL A 54 14.34 -6.96 19.51
C VAL A 54 15.14 -6.64 18.24
N ARG A 55 16.40 -7.10 18.13
CA ARG A 55 17.21 -6.92 16.93
C ARG A 55 16.57 -7.52 15.67
N ARG A 56 15.78 -8.58 15.84
CA ARG A 56 15.03 -9.25 14.77
C ARG A 56 13.86 -8.42 14.24
N LEU A 57 13.59 -7.26 14.84
CA LEU A 57 12.71 -6.27 14.24
C LEU A 57 13.26 -5.82 12.88
N ALA A 58 14.59 -5.73 12.74
CA ALA A 58 15.24 -5.44 11.47
C ALA A 58 14.90 -6.50 10.40
N ASP A 59 14.89 -7.79 10.75
CA ASP A 59 14.51 -8.88 9.85
C ASP A 59 13.07 -8.69 9.33
N TYR A 60 12.14 -8.37 10.24
CA TYR A 60 10.75 -8.09 9.86
C TYR A 60 10.67 -6.86 8.95
N LEU A 61 11.34 -5.77 9.31
CA LEU A 61 11.34 -4.55 8.51
C LEU A 61 11.90 -4.80 7.10
N HIS A 62 12.84 -5.72 6.90
CA HIS A 62 13.34 -6.09 5.57
C HIS A 62 12.51 -7.19 4.86
N SER A 63 11.46 -7.70 5.49
CA SER A 63 10.69 -8.83 4.97
C SER A 63 9.53 -8.40 4.07
N LYS A 64 9.08 -9.36 3.25
CA LYS A 64 7.82 -9.26 2.50
C LYS A 64 6.61 -9.02 3.41
N ASP A 65 6.61 -9.51 4.65
CA ASP A 65 5.48 -9.31 5.56
C ASP A 65 5.29 -7.81 5.91
N PHE A 66 6.39 -7.05 5.97
CA PHE A 66 6.33 -5.61 6.12
C PHE A 66 5.88 -4.91 4.83
N ASP A 67 6.33 -5.40 3.66
CA ASP A 67 5.87 -4.89 2.36
C ASP A 67 4.35 -5.09 2.18
N ASP A 68 3.82 -6.23 2.63
CA ASP A 68 2.39 -6.52 2.63
C ASP A 68 1.63 -5.56 3.58
N LEU A 69 2.18 -5.25 4.76
CA LEU A 69 1.62 -4.23 5.66
C LEU A 69 1.63 -2.84 5.01
N LEU A 70 2.75 -2.47 4.38
CA LEU A 70 2.88 -1.20 3.68
C LEU A 70 1.86 -1.09 2.54
N THR A 71 1.62 -2.19 1.82
CA THR A 71 0.60 -2.28 0.77
C THR A 71 -0.80 -2.07 1.35
N LEU A 72 -1.15 -2.73 2.46
CA LEU A 72 -2.42 -2.54 3.15
C LEU A 72 -2.63 -1.06 3.52
N VAL A 73 -1.67 -0.43 4.20
CA VAL A 73 -1.86 0.97 4.64
C VAL A 73 -1.88 1.95 3.48
N LYS A 74 -1.28 1.62 2.33
CA LYS A 74 -1.38 2.42 1.09
C LYS A 74 -2.74 2.29 0.40
N THR A 75 -3.55 1.27 0.73
CA THR A 75 -4.95 1.19 0.24
C THR A 75 -5.87 2.23 0.90
N ASP A 76 -5.44 2.80 2.03
CA ASP A 76 -6.16 3.87 2.71
C ASP A 76 -6.08 5.18 1.95
N LYS A 77 -7.18 5.51 1.26
CA LYS A 77 -7.36 6.75 0.51
C LYS A 77 -7.24 8.01 1.35
N SER A 78 -7.41 7.94 2.68
CA SER A 78 -7.26 9.09 3.56
C SER A 78 -5.79 9.39 3.91
N GLY A 79 -4.89 8.42 3.71
CA GLY A 79 -3.49 8.49 4.12
C GLY A 79 -3.26 8.40 5.63
N GLU A 80 -4.31 8.25 6.44
CA GLU A 80 -4.21 8.20 7.89
C GLU A 80 -3.48 6.94 8.37
N ALA A 81 -3.70 5.79 7.73
CA ALA A 81 -3.02 4.53 8.03
C ALA A 81 -1.52 4.62 7.75
N LEU A 82 -1.12 5.25 6.63
CA LEU A 82 0.28 5.47 6.31
C LEU A 82 0.94 6.42 7.33
N ARG A 83 0.25 7.50 7.70
CA ARG A 83 0.70 8.44 8.74
C ARG A 83 0.90 7.76 10.10
N ILE A 84 -0.02 6.86 10.48
CA ILE A 84 0.11 6.08 11.72
C ILE A 84 1.26 5.09 11.65
N LEU A 85 1.46 4.40 10.52
CA LEU A 85 2.62 3.52 10.33
C LEU A 85 3.93 4.29 10.47
N LYS A 86 4.04 5.49 9.89
CA LYS A 86 5.19 6.37 10.10
C LYS A 86 5.39 6.72 11.57
N LYS A 87 4.32 7.12 12.27
CA LYS A 87 4.39 7.44 13.70
C LYS A 87 4.88 6.25 14.53
N ILE A 88 4.48 5.01 14.18
CA ILE A 88 4.98 3.78 14.78
C ILE A 88 6.49 3.64 14.57
N LEU A 89 6.96 3.81 13.33
CA LEU A 89 8.38 3.72 12.99
C LEU A 89 9.21 4.82 13.69
N GLU A 90 8.71 6.04 13.77
CA GLU A 90 9.39 7.16 14.44
C GLU A 90 9.51 6.94 15.95
N GLU A 91 8.46 6.45 16.60
CA GLU A 91 8.52 6.10 18.03
C GLU A 91 9.43 4.90 18.28
N ALA A 92 9.46 3.91 17.38
CA ALA A 92 10.40 2.80 17.45
C ALA A 92 11.85 3.25 17.27
N ARG A 93 12.12 4.19 16.36
CA ARG A 93 13.46 4.77 16.18
C ARG A 93 13.97 5.42 17.46
N LYS A 94 13.09 6.12 18.20
CA LYS A 94 13.44 6.72 19.50
C LYS A 94 13.69 5.64 20.56
N ALA A 95 12.79 4.65 20.63
CA ALA A 95 12.81 3.59 21.65
C ALA A 95 14.01 2.63 21.51
N TYR A 96 14.50 2.43 20.29
CA TYR A 96 15.59 1.52 19.96
C TYR A 96 16.83 2.25 19.44
N SER A 97 17.05 3.48 19.92
CA SER A 97 18.15 4.35 19.49
C SER A 97 19.55 3.81 19.83
N ASP A 98 19.64 2.74 20.61
CA ASP A 98 20.85 2.02 20.98
C ASP A 98 21.08 0.72 20.17
N ILE A 99 20.22 0.40 19.20
CA ILE A 99 20.30 -0.82 18.37
C ILE A 99 20.50 -0.41 16.89
N PRO A 100 21.75 -0.31 16.40
CA PRO A 100 22.06 0.22 15.07
C PRO A 100 21.31 -0.48 13.93
N GLU A 101 21.27 -1.82 13.93
CA GLU A 101 20.63 -2.60 12.87
C GLU A 101 19.12 -2.33 12.77
N VAL A 102 18.46 -2.03 13.89
CA VAL A 102 17.04 -1.68 13.93
C VAL A 102 16.84 -0.25 13.44
N ILE A 103 17.70 0.69 13.84
CA ILE A 103 17.64 2.08 13.37
C ILE A 103 17.83 2.15 11.86
N GLU A 104 18.84 1.47 11.33
CA GLU A 104 19.13 1.44 9.89
C GLU A 104 17.92 0.91 9.10
N ALA A 105 17.32 -0.19 9.56
CA ALA A 105 16.12 -0.76 8.94
C ALA A 105 14.92 0.20 9.00
N ILE A 106 14.70 0.86 10.14
CA ILE A 106 13.62 1.85 10.30
C ILE A 106 13.85 3.04 9.36
N GLU A 107 15.07 3.57 9.30
CA GLU A 107 15.40 4.71 8.44
C GLU A 107 15.31 4.37 6.96
N ALA A 108 15.65 3.14 6.56
CA ALA A 108 15.43 2.66 5.21
C ALA A 108 13.94 2.70 4.84
N ARG A 109 13.07 2.19 5.72
CA ARG A 109 11.61 2.18 5.48
C ARG A 109 10.97 3.56 5.55
N LEU A 110 11.39 4.42 6.48
CA LEU A 110 10.94 5.81 6.51
C LEU A 110 11.31 6.54 5.21
N ARG A 111 12.56 6.37 4.73
CA ARG A 111 12.99 6.94 3.44
C ARG A 111 12.20 6.41 2.25
N GLU A 112 11.87 5.12 2.23
CA GLU A 112 11.02 4.53 1.19
C GLU A 112 9.63 5.16 1.18
N ILE A 113 9.01 5.30 2.35
CA ILE A 113 7.70 5.93 2.47
C ILE A 113 7.78 7.39 2.01
N GLU A 114 8.80 8.15 2.45
CA GLU A 114 8.99 9.54 2.02
C GLU A 114 9.28 9.68 0.53
N LYS A 115 10.07 8.78 -0.08
CA LYS A 115 10.29 8.77 -1.52
C LYS A 115 8.99 8.55 -2.28
N GLY A 116 8.12 7.67 -1.79
CA GLY A 116 6.79 7.47 -2.38
C GLY A 116 5.92 8.73 -2.34
N GLU A 117 6.04 9.55 -1.29
CA GLU A 117 5.31 10.83 -1.16
C GLU A 117 5.94 11.97 -1.97
N LYS A 118 7.28 11.96 -2.11
CA LYS A 118 8.05 12.99 -2.82
C LYS A 118 8.21 12.73 -4.31
N ALA A 119 7.92 11.50 -4.76
CA ALA A 119 7.96 11.17 -6.17
C ALA A 119 7.00 12.08 -6.94
N SER A 120 7.52 12.67 -8.00
CA SER A 120 6.68 13.47 -8.89
C SER A 120 5.62 12.57 -9.52
N VAL A 121 4.47 13.14 -9.89
CA VAL A 121 3.43 12.37 -10.59
C VAL A 121 4.01 11.76 -11.86
N GLU A 122 4.91 12.50 -12.50
CA GLU A 122 5.65 12.10 -13.68
C GLU A 122 6.49 10.83 -13.42
N GLU A 123 7.31 10.80 -12.36
CA GLU A 123 8.10 9.62 -11.99
C GLU A 123 7.23 8.38 -11.71
N LEU A 124 6.09 8.58 -11.05
CA LEU A 124 5.15 7.50 -10.75
C LEU A 124 4.47 6.97 -12.01
N LEU A 125 4.11 7.84 -12.95
CA LEU A 125 3.56 7.46 -14.24
C LEU A 125 4.62 6.78 -15.13
N GLU A 126 5.88 7.22 -15.10
CA GLU A 126 6.97 6.54 -15.81
C GLU A 126 7.19 5.11 -15.27
N ALA A 127 7.20 4.95 -13.95
CA ALA A 127 7.29 3.63 -13.32
C ALA A 127 6.09 2.75 -13.71
N ALA A 128 4.87 3.28 -13.66
CA ALA A 128 3.67 2.56 -14.08
C ALA A 128 3.71 2.19 -15.57
N MET A 129 4.17 3.10 -16.43
CA MET A 129 4.34 2.86 -17.87
C MET A 129 5.30 1.69 -18.12
N SER A 130 6.42 1.62 -17.40
CA SER A 130 7.37 0.51 -17.50
C SER A 130 6.73 -0.84 -17.19
N VAL A 131 5.91 -0.91 -16.14
CA VAL A 131 5.16 -2.13 -15.77
C VAL A 131 4.13 -2.48 -16.85
N LEU A 132 3.40 -1.49 -17.38
CA LEU A 132 2.33 -1.72 -18.35
C LEU A 132 2.83 -2.13 -19.74
N ARG A 133 4.09 -1.88 -20.11
CA ARG A 133 4.66 -2.23 -21.43
C ARG A 133 4.45 -3.69 -21.84
N GLU A 134 4.30 -4.62 -20.89
CA GLU A 134 3.95 -6.00 -21.22
C GLU A 134 2.60 -6.15 -21.94
N LEU A 135 1.68 -5.20 -21.76
CA LEU A 135 0.39 -5.17 -22.44
C LEU A 135 0.53 -4.87 -23.94
N GLU A 136 1.61 -4.20 -24.36
CA GLU A 136 1.86 -3.92 -25.78
C GLU A 136 2.02 -5.23 -26.57
N LYS A 137 2.63 -6.25 -25.97
CA LYS A 137 2.73 -7.60 -26.55
C LYS A 137 1.36 -8.27 -26.76
N LYS A 138 0.34 -7.83 -26.04
CA LYS A 138 -1.05 -8.28 -26.15
C LYS A 138 -1.89 -7.40 -27.08
N GLY A 139 -1.27 -6.45 -27.79
CA GLY A 139 -1.92 -5.57 -28.76
C GLY A 139 -2.49 -4.26 -28.18
N PHE A 140 -2.20 -3.95 -26.91
CA PHE A 140 -2.55 -2.65 -26.34
C PHE A 140 -1.59 -1.58 -26.86
N ARG A 141 -2.09 -0.34 -27.01
CA ARG A 141 -1.26 0.84 -27.24
C ARG A 141 -1.26 1.70 -26.00
N LEU A 142 -0.08 2.06 -25.55
CA LEU A 142 0.14 2.90 -24.37
C LEU A 142 0.72 4.23 -24.81
N GLU A 143 0.24 5.32 -24.24
CA GLU A 143 0.76 6.66 -24.50
C GLU A 143 0.83 7.44 -23.18
N LEU A 144 2.03 7.86 -22.79
CA LEU A 144 2.22 8.71 -21.63
C LEU A 144 1.89 10.16 -22.01
N LYS A 145 0.85 10.73 -21.41
CA LYS A 145 0.48 12.15 -21.53
C LYS A 145 1.06 12.88 -20.33
N THR A 146 2.30 13.35 -20.44
CA THR A 146 3.03 14.06 -19.38
C THR A 146 2.31 15.35 -18.95
N ASP A 147 1.85 16.16 -19.90
CA ASP A 147 1.19 17.45 -19.62
C ASP A 147 -0.13 17.28 -18.88
N GLU A 148 -0.87 16.21 -19.22
CA GLU A 148 -2.16 15.88 -18.63
C GLU A 148 -2.04 14.89 -17.46
N LYS A 149 -0.82 14.43 -17.14
CA LYS A 149 -0.48 13.51 -16.04
C LYS A 149 -1.29 12.22 -16.03
N PHE A 150 -1.35 11.52 -17.17
CA PHE A 150 -1.93 10.17 -17.22
C PHE A 150 -1.29 9.29 -18.31
N ILE A 151 -1.51 7.98 -18.22
CA ILE A 151 -1.22 7.02 -19.28
C ILE A 151 -2.52 6.68 -19.99
N LYS A 152 -2.56 6.95 -21.30
CA LYS A 152 -3.64 6.50 -22.17
C LYS A 152 -3.39 5.06 -22.56
N ILE A 153 -4.39 4.21 -22.43
CA ILE A 153 -4.36 2.79 -22.78
C ILE A 153 -5.48 2.54 -23.79
N THR A 154 -5.15 2.02 -24.97
CA THR A 154 -6.15 1.71 -26.00
C THR A 154 -5.97 0.30 -26.54
N TYR A 155 -7.07 -0.34 -26.94
CA TYR A 155 -7.05 -1.66 -27.56
C TYR A 155 -8.08 -1.74 -28.68
N ASP A 156 -7.61 -1.86 -29.92
CA ASP A 156 -8.40 -2.16 -31.12
C ASP A 156 -9.70 -1.32 -31.28
N GLY A 157 -9.68 -0.05 -30.83
CA GLY A 157 -10.86 0.83 -30.80
C GLY A 157 -12.01 0.37 -29.88
N LYS A 158 -11.86 -0.78 -29.21
CA LYS A 158 -12.82 -1.41 -28.30
C LYS A 158 -12.62 -1.00 -26.85
N LEU A 159 -11.38 -0.71 -26.44
CA LEU A 159 -11.07 -0.19 -25.12
C LEU A 159 -10.37 1.15 -25.26
N GLU A 160 -10.81 2.11 -24.44
CA GLU A 160 -10.06 3.31 -24.13
C GLU A 160 -10.04 3.48 -22.62
N ALA A 161 -8.85 3.61 -22.04
CA ALA A 161 -8.66 3.82 -20.62
C ALA A 161 -7.61 4.90 -20.34
N LYS A 162 -7.76 5.56 -19.19
CA LYS A 162 -6.85 6.57 -18.65
C LYS A 162 -6.43 6.13 -17.26
N LEU A 163 -5.12 5.95 -17.07
CA LEU A 163 -4.54 5.67 -15.78
C LEU A 163 -3.85 6.93 -15.26
N ALA A 164 -4.39 7.54 -14.21
CA ALA A 164 -3.82 8.72 -13.55
C ALA A 164 -3.36 8.38 -12.13
N TYR A 165 -2.49 9.22 -11.56
CA TYR A 165 -2.12 9.10 -10.15
C TYR A 165 -2.82 10.16 -9.31
N ASP A 166 -3.59 9.73 -8.32
CA ASP A 166 -4.18 10.61 -7.32
C ASP A 166 -3.19 10.78 -6.17
N GLN A 167 -2.52 11.93 -6.14
CA GLN A 167 -1.57 12.27 -5.08
C GLN A 167 -2.22 12.36 -3.70
N LYS A 168 -3.49 12.80 -3.61
CA LYS A 168 -4.19 12.92 -2.32
C LYS A 168 -4.45 11.56 -1.71
N ARG A 169 -4.77 10.58 -2.55
CA ARG A 169 -5.06 9.20 -2.16
C ARG A 169 -3.87 8.26 -2.27
N ASN A 170 -2.73 8.78 -2.74
CA ASN A 170 -1.51 8.02 -3.00
C ASN A 170 -1.77 6.72 -3.79
N SER A 171 -2.59 6.82 -4.83
CA SER A 171 -3.14 5.65 -5.55
C SER A 171 -3.33 5.91 -7.04
N PHE A 172 -3.25 4.86 -7.86
CA PHE A 172 -3.61 4.96 -9.28
C PHE A 172 -5.11 4.82 -9.50
N ILE A 173 -5.67 5.67 -10.37
CA ILE A 173 -7.08 5.65 -10.78
C ILE A 173 -7.12 5.25 -12.26
N LEU A 174 -7.83 4.17 -12.55
CA LEU A 174 -8.09 3.71 -13.91
C LEU A 174 -9.54 4.04 -14.29
N GLU A 175 -9.72 4.98 -15.20
CA GLU A 175 -11.00 5.25 -15.86
C GLU A 175 -11.01 4.54 -17.22
N TYR A 176 -12.08 3.84 -17.56
CA TYR A 176 -12.11 3.08 -18.82
C TYR A 176 -13.50 3.01 -19.45
N THR A 177 -13.50 2.88 -20.78
CA THR A 177 -14.68 2.68 -21.62
C THR A 177 -14.46 1.46 -22.49
N VAL A 178 -15.41 0.52 -22.45
CA VAL A 178 -15.43 -0.66 -23.33
C VAL A 178 -16.57 -0.52 -24.33
N LYS A 179 -16.26 -0.53 -25.62
CA LYS A 179 -17.22 -0.64 -26.71
C LYS A 179 -17.39 -2.12 -27.05
N SER A 180 -18.62 -2.62 -26.89
CA SER A 180 -19.01 -3.96 -27.33
C SER A 180 -20.33 -3.88 -28.09
N ARG A 181 -20.50 -4.78 -29.05
CA ARG A 181 -21.76 -4.98 -29.78
C ARG A 181 -22.14 -6.43 -29.62
N GLN A 182 -23.36 -6.66 -29.19
CA GLN A 182 -23.95 -7.99 -29.09
C GLN A 182 -25.32 -7.96 -29.74
N GLU A 183 -25.59 -8.97 -30.56
CA GLU A 183 -26.90 -9.16 -31.17
C GLU A 183 -27.70 -10.12 -30.31
N PHE A 184 -28.99 -9.81 -30.16
CA PHE A 184 -29.91 -10.62 -29.38
C PHE A 184 -31.03 -11.08 -30.31
N PRO A 185 -31.41 -12.37 -30.26
CA PRO A 185 -32.46 -12.92 -31.09
C PRO A 185 -33.85 -12.40 -30.68
N SER A 186 -34.00 -11.84 -29.47
CA SER A 186 -35.24 -11.23 -28.99
C SER A 186 -35.02 -10.04 -28.06
N ALA A 187 -36.02 -9.15 -27.98
CA ALA A 187 -36.01 -8.03 -27.04
C ALA A 187 -36.04 -8.50 -25.57
N ALA A 188 -36.61 -9.67 -25.29
CA ALA A 188 -36.63 -10.26 -23.95
C ALA A 188 -35.22 -10.60 -23.46
N GLU A 189 -34.41 -11.23 -24.33
CA GLU A 189 -33.01 -11.55 -24.02
C GLU A 189 -32.14 -10.29 -23.88
N ALA A 190 -32.35 -9.29 -24.75
CA ALA A 190 -31.66 -8.00 -24.62
C ALA A 190 -31.97 -7.32 -23.27
N ARG A 191 -33.24 -7.34 -22.84
CA ARG A 191 -33.66 -6.79 -21.54
C ARG A 191 -33.02 -7.55 -20.37
N GLU A 192 -32.99 -8.87 -20.42
CA GLU A 192 -32.37 -9.68 -19.37
C GLU A 192 -30.87 -9.37 -19.26
N PHE A 193 -30.18 -9.25 -20.39
CA PHE A 193 -28.77 -8.88 -20.41
C PHE A 193 -28.52 -7.50 -19.78
N VAL A 194 -29.29 -6.48 -20.16
CA VAL A 194 -29.15 -5.12 -19.58
C VAL A 194 -29.41 -5.13 -18.07
N THR A 195 -30.45 -5.84 -17.63
CA THR A 195 -30.90 -5.81 -16.23
C THR A 195 -29.97 -6.59 -15.31
N ARG A 196 -29.42 -7.72 -15.78
CA ARG A 196 -28.50 -8.54 -14.98
C ARG A 196 -27.06 -8.07 -15.11
N LYS A 197 -26.54 -7.93 -16.33
CA LYS A 197 -25.10 -7.75 -16.56
C LYS A 197 -24.67 -6.29 -16.51
N LEU A 198 -25.42 -5.39 -17.15
CA LEU A 198 -25.05 -3.97 -17.22
C LEU A 198 -25.32 -3.23 -15.90
N LEU A 199 -26.45 -3.49 -15.24
CA LEU A 199 -26.73 -2.87 -13.94
C LEU A 199 -25.80 -3.36 -12.81
N GLU A 200 -25.32 -4.60 -12.86
CA GLU A 200 -24.32 -5.08 -11.91
C GLU A 200 -22.98 -4.36 -12.03
N VAL A 201 -22.59 -4.00 -13.26
CA VAL A 201 -21.36 -3.23 -13.52
C VAL A 201 -21.49 -1.78 -13.06
N LEU A 202 -22.69 -1.18 -13.16
CA LEU A 202 -22.94 0.21 -12.77
C LEU A 202 -23.15 0.44 -11.26
N LYS A 203 -23.38 -0.62 -10.48
CA LYS A 203 -23.61 -0.54 -9.02
C LYS A 203 -22.34 -0.75 -8.18
N ARG A 204 -21.18 -0.96 -8.80
CA ARG A 204 -19.87 -1.12 -8.13
C ARG A 204 -19.10 0.19 -8.13
#